data_AF-A0A0R3RG11-F1
#
_entry.id   AF-A0A0R3RG11-F1
#
_cell.length_a   1.000
_cell.length_b   1.000
_cell.length_c   1.000
_cell.angle_alpha   90.00
_cell.angle_beta   90.00
_cell.angle_gamma   90.00
#
_symmetry.space_group_name_H-M   'P 1'
#
loop_
_entity.id
_entity.type
_entity.pdbx_description
1 polymer ?
#
loop_
_entity_poly.entity_id
_entity_poly.type
_entity_poly.pdbx_seq_one_letter_code
_entity_poly.pdbx_strand_id
1 'polypeptide(L)'
;MTCSGDLRPTTSSSTSSTQIDSQVVMHTVVPLPGCPHLVEIRGLPTEGVNALACCSECHSNVEQWVCLTCYSVNCGRYIAGHAVYHQMRTGHSMALSLTDLSVWCYPCESYVHHEILIPAKSAAHQSKFGVPLPEQGIGI
;
A
#
# COMPACT_ATOMS: atom_id res chain seq x y z
N MET A 1 -14.65 -28.03 -65.39
CA MET A 1 -14.36 -28.41 -63.99
C MET A 1 -15.35 -27.63 -63.12
N THR A 2 -16.63 -28.00 -63.05
CA THR A 2 -17.27 -28.96 -62.08
C THR A 2 -16.88 -28.65 -60.63
N CYS A 3 -17.76 -28.51 -59.65
CA CYS A 3 -19.19 -28.84 -59.54
C CYS A 3 -19.80 -28.07 -58.35
N SER A 4 -21.09 -27.74 -58.46
CA SER A 4 -22.01 -27.32 -57.40
C SER A 4 -22.23 -28.40 -56.32
N GLY A 5 -22.81 -28.05 -55.17
CA GLY A 5 -23.38 -29.02 -54.22
C GLY A 5 -23.99 -28.40 -52.96
N ASP A 6 -25.31 -28.51 -52.84
CA ASP A 6 -26.20 -28.07 -51.75
C ASP A 6 -26.29 -29.04 -50.54
N LEU A 7 -26.96 -28.55 -49.47
CA LEU A 7 -27.78 -29.23 -48.44
C LEU A 7 -27.15 -29.88 -47.17
N ARG A 8 -27.22 -29.11 -46.07
CA ARG A 8 -27.96 -29.35 -44.77
C ARG A 8 -27.72 -30.65 -43.94
N PRO A 9 -28.32 -30.81 -42.73
CA PRO A 9 -27.61 -30.78 -41.44
C PRO A 9 -27.54 -32.15 -40.72
N THR A 10 -26.61 -32.29 -39.76
CA THR A 10 -26.73 -33.32 -38.70
C THR A 10 -26.51 -32.69 -37.32
N THR A 11 -27.55 -32.81 -36.50
CA THR A 11 -27.61 -32.85 -35.04
C THR A 11 -26.33 -33.44 -34.42
N SER A 12 -25.82 -33.00 -33.27
CA SER A 12 -26.51 -32.99 -31.99
C SER A 12 -25.75 -32.18 -30.93
N SER A 13 -26.51 -31.36 -30.20
CA SER A 13 -26.44 -31.07 -28.77
C SER A 13 -25.19 -31.53 -28.00
N SER A 14 -24.43 -30.58 -27.44
CA SER A 14 -24.17 -30.55 -25.99
C SER A 14 -23.71 -29.14 -25.60
N THR A 15 -24.63 -28.37 -25.04
CA THR A 15 -24.32 -27.15 -24.28
C THR A 15 -23.61 -27.60 -23.01
N SER A 16 -22.29 -27.76 -23.04
CA SER A 16 -21.51 -27.84 -21.82
C SER A 16 -21.25 -26.43 -21.34
N SER A 17 -22.21 -25.92 -20.57
CA SER A 17 -22.01 -24.79 -19.68
C SER A 17 -20.80 -25.11 -18.81
N THR A 18 -19.64 -24.55 -19.13
CA THR A 18 -18.52 -24.48 -18.20
C THR A 18 -18.98 -23.60 -17.06
N GLN A 19 -19.48 -24.24 -15.99
CA GLN A 19 -19.72 -23.61 -14.72
C GLN A 19 -18.35 -23.12 -14.21
N ILE A 20 -18.10 -21.82 -14.33
CA ILE A 20 -17.00 -21.18 -13.63
C ILE A 20 -17.45 -21.10 -12.17
N ASP A 21 -17.01 -22.04 -11.35
CA ASP A 21 -17.12 -21.94 -9.89
C ASP A 21 -16.21 -20.79 -9.43
N SER A 22 -16.77 -19.59 -9.43
CA SER A 22 -16.11 -18.38 -8.96
C SER A 22 -16.26 -18.32 -7.44
N GLN A 23 -15.55 -19.18 -6.72
CA GLN A 23 -15.36 -18.97 -5.28
C GLN A 23 -14.46 -17.75 -5.11
N VAL A 24 -15.09 -16.59 -4.87
CA VAL A 24 -14.39 -15.36 -4.53
C VAL A 24 -13.77 -15.55 -3.15
N VAL A 25 -12.48 -15.87 -3.11
CA VAL A 25 -11.70 -15.95 -1.86
C VAL A 25 -11.41 -14.53 -1.41
N MET A 26 -11.98 -14.14 -0.26
CA MET A 26 -11.69 -12.85 0.36
C MET A 26 -10.32 -12.93 1.05
N HIS A 27 -9.33 -12.23 0.51
CA HIS A 27 -8.00 -12.18 1.12
C HIS A 27 -7.93 -11.01 2.12
N THR A 28 -7.78 -11.33 3.40
CA THR A 28 -7.50 -10.32 4.43
C THR A 28 -6.03 -9.92 4.36
N VAL A 29 -5.77 -8.61 4.29
CA VAL A 29 -4.41 -8.08 4.43
C VAL A 29 -4.05 -8.03 5.91
N VAL A 30 -3.07 -8.84 6.33
CA VAL A 30 -2.51 -8.84 7.69
C VAL A 30 -1.11 -8.23 7.64
N PRO A 31 -0.86 -7.09 8.32
CA PRO A 31 0.48 -6.52 8.36
C PRO A 31 1.49 -7.47 8.99
N LEU A 32 2.73 -7.45 8.50
CA LEU A 32 3.83 -8.16 9.14
C LEU A 32 4.06 -7.58 10.54
N PRO A 33 4.23 -8.42 11.57
CA PRO A 33 4.51 -7.95 12.93
C PRO A 33 5.92 -7.34 13.02
N GLY A 34 6.80 -7.60 12.06
CA GLY A 34 8.12 -7.01 11.93
C GLY A 34 8.80 -7.48 10.63
N CYS A 35 9.89 -6.80 10.24
CA CYS A 35 10.72 -7.21 9.12
C CYS A 35 12.20 -6.80 9.34
N PRO A 36 13.17 -7.38 8.61
CA PRO A 36 14.59 -7.05 8.78
C PRO A 36 14.93 -5.56 8.56
N HIS A 37 14.08 -4.83 7.84
CA HIS A 37 14.28 -3.42 7.51
C HIS A 37 13.92 -2.45 8.65
N LEU A 38 13.38 -2.94 9.78
CA LEU A 38 13.10 -2.10 10.96
C LEU A 38 14.34 -1.38 11.49
N VAL A 39 15.54 -1.90 11.21
CA VAL A 39 16.82 -1.27 11.59
C VAL A 39 17.09 0.08 10.91
N GLU A 40 16.39 0.38 9.82
CA GLU A 40 16.52 1.66 9.09
C GLU A 40 15.64 2.78 9.63
N ILE A 41 14.71 2.46 10.54
CA ILE A 41 13.82 3.44 11.15
C ILE A 41 14.64 4.40 12.01
N ARG A 42 14.46 5.70 11.78
CA ARG A 42 15.11 6.75 12.56
C ARG A 42 14.13 7.37 13.55
N GLY A 43 14.69 8.02 14.57
CA GLY A 43 13.89 8.78 15.54
C GLY A 43 13.21 9.97 14.87
N LEU A 44 12.13 10.45 15.48
CA LEU A 44 11.38 11.60 15.00
C LEU A 44 12.27 12.85 14.87
N PRO A 45 12.09 13.65 13.81
CA PRO A 45 12.72 14.96 13.74
C PRO A 45 12.06 15.90 14.77
N THR A 46 12.74 17.00 15.11
CA THR A 46 12.29 17.92 16.16
C THR A 46 10.92 18.54 15.88
N GLU A 47 10.62 18.78 14.61
CA GLU A 47 9.34 19.29 14.11
C GLU A 47 8.22 18.23 14.06
N GLY A 48 8.53 16.95 14.29
CA GLY A 48 7.59 15.84 14.22
C GLY A 48 7.18 15.48 12.78
N VAL A 49 5.94 15.01 12.61
CA VAL A 49 5.37 14.64 11.29
C VAL A 49 4.22 15.59 10.97
N ASN A 50 4.27 16.26 9.82
CA ASN A 50 3.17 17.09 9.35
C ASN A 50 2.24 16.28 8.44
N ALA A 51 1.05 15.92 8.93
CA ALA A 51 0.04 15.17 8.19
C ALA A 51 -0.58 15.92 7.00
N LEU A 52 -0.36 17.24 6.92
CA LEU A 52 -0.84 18.12 5.83
C LEU A 52 0.27 18.48 4.83
N ALA A 53 1.46 17.89 4.96
CA ALA A 53 2.56 18.13 4.03
C ALA A 53 2.18 17.75 2.59
N CYS A 54 2.81 18.41 1.62
CA CYS A 54 2.68 18.09 0.20
C CYS A 54 3.89 17.28 -0.28
N CYS A 55 3.77 16.64 -1.44
CA CYS A 55 4.89 15.96 -2.09
C CYS A 55 6.01 16.97 -2.42
N SER A 56 7.25 16.65 -2.04
CA SER A 56 8.42 17.51 -2.26
C SER A 56 8.81 17.68 -3.74
N GLU A 57 8.33 16.80 -4.62
CA GLU A 57 8.66 16.81 -6.05
C GLU A 57 7.56 17.47 -6.90
N CYS A 58 6.30 17.02 -6.76
CA CYS A 58 5.19 17.53 -7.58
C CYS A 58 4.16 18.39 -6.82
N HIS A 59 4.37 18.67 -5.54
CA HIS A 59 3.49 19.50 -4.71
C HIS A 59 2.03 19.02 -4.59
N SER A 60 1.73 17.78 -4.99
CA SER A 60 0.43 17.17 -4.73
C SER A 60 0.18 17.07 -3.22
N ASN A 61 -1.07 17.26 -2.81
CA ASN A 61 -1.61 17.09 -1.47
C ASN A 61 -2.51 15.83 -1.34
N VAL A 62 -2.43 14.91 -2.31
CA VAL A 62 -3.16 13.64 -2.33
C VAL A 62 -2.20 12.46 -2.12
N GLU A 63 -2.57 11.51 -1.25
CA GLU A 63 -1.83 10.27 -0.95
C GLU A 63 -0.34 10.48 -0.61
N GLN A 64 -0.03 11.26 0.42
CA GLN A 64 1.34 11.48 0.85
C GLN A 64 1.87 10.34 1.71
N TRP A 65 3.14 10.02 1.49
CA TRP A 65 3.91 9.05 2.24
C TRP A 65 5.17 9.75 2.77
N VAL A 66 5.40 9.64 4.07
CA VAL A 66 6.62 10.15 4.72
C VAL A 66 7.62 9.01 4.91
N CYS A 67 8.84 9.18 4.41
CA CYS A 67 9.92 8.20 4.60
C CYS A 67 10.30 8.10 6.08
N LEU A 68 10.43 6.88 6.62
CA LEU A 68 10.75 6.69 8.04
C LEU A 68 12.26 6.65 8.35
N THR A 69 13.10 6.88 7.35
CA THR A 69 14.56 7.02 7.51
C THR A 69 14.99 8.48 7.45
N CYS A 70 14.43 9.28 6.53
CA CYS A 70 14.85 10.66 6.30
C CYS A 70 13.70 11.69 6.32
N TYR A 71 12.47 11.27 6.60
CA TYR A 71 11.29 12.14 6.76
C TYR A 71 10.91 13.01 5.54
N SER A 72 11.43 12.70 4.35
CA SER A 72 10.96 13.30 3.09
C SER A 72 9.52 12.86 2.78
N VAL A 73 8.70 13.78 2.30
CA VAL A 73 7.28 13.53 1.98
C VAL A 73 7.09 13.45 0.47
N ASN A 74 6.57 12.32 -0.01
CA ASN A 74 6.38 12.08 -1.44
C ASN A 74 5.01 11.46 -1.73
N CYS A 75 4.46 11.70 -2.92
CA CYS A 75 3.16 11.16 -3.29
C CYS A 75 3.22 9.66 -3.62
N GLY A 76 2.09 8.98 -3.40
CA GLY A 76 1.91 7.56 -3.63
C GLY A 76 1.98 7.14 -5.10
N ARG A 77 2.00 5.82 -5.31
CA ARG A 77 2.12 5.19 -6.64
C ARG A 77 0.99 5.52 -7.59
N TYR A 78 -0.22 5.81 -7.08
CA TYR A 78 -1.38 6.13 -7.90
C TYR A 78 -1.47 7.62 -8.28
N ILE A 79 -0.54 8.45 -7.76
CA ILE A 79 -0.39 9.84 -8.16
C ILE A 79 0.74 9.97 -9.18
N ALA A 80 1.98 10.13 -8.73
CA ALA A 80 3.16 10.19 -9.60
C ALA A 80 4.28 9.24 -9.14
N GLY A 81 4.07 8.49 -8.05
CA GLY A 81 5.02 7.47 -7.59
C GLY A 81 6.32 7.99 -6.99
N HIS A 82 6.39 9.26 -6.59
CA HIS A 82 7.62 9.83 -6.01
C HIS A 82 8.07 9.13 -4.74
N ALA A 83 7.18 8.50 -3.96
CA ALA A 83 7.58 7.72 -2.79
C ALA A 83 8.33 6.43 -3.18
N VAL A 84 7.94 5.80 -4.30
CA VAL A 84 8.64 4.64 -4.87
C VAL A 84 9.97 5.07 -5.48
N TYR A 85 10.00 6.15 -6.26
CA TYR A 85 11.26 6.68 -6.82
C TYR A 85 12.24 7.10 -5.72
N HIS A 86 11.73 7.68 -4.63
CA HIS A 86 12.54 8.00 -3.45
C HIS A 86 13.20 6.76 -2.85
N GLN A 87 12.44 5.68 -2.65
CA GLN A 87 13.02 4.39 -2.24
C GLN A 87 14.14 3.99 -3.20
N MET A 88 13.85 3.95 -4.51
CA MET A 88 14.80 3.42 -5.50
C MET A 88 16.11 4.22 -5.54
N ARG A 89 16.04 5.54 -5.30
CA ARG A 89 17.21 6.44 -5.31
C ARG A 89 18.02 6.38 -4.02
N THR A 90 17.40 6.10 -2.88
CA THR A 90 18.03 6.24 -1.55
C THR A 90 18.24 4.92 -0.83
N GLY A 91 17.51 3.88 -1.21
CA GLY A 91 17.46 2.60 -0.51
C GLY A 91 16.57 2.60 0.74
N HIS A 92 15.94 3.71 1.13
CA HIS A 92 15.15 3.78 2.38
C HIS A 92 13.89 2.90 2.31
N SER A 93 13.82 1.87 3.15
CA SER A 93 12.91 0.74 2.96
C SER A 93 11.44 1.02 3.28
N MET A 94 11.13 1.98 4.16
CA MET A 94 9.77 2.16 4.68
C MET A 94 9.27 3.59 4.61
N ALA A 95 7.96 3.69 4.38
CA ALA A 95 7.23 4.95 4.45
C ALA A 95 5.89 4.77 5.17
N LEU A 96 5.48 5.81 5.90
CA LEU A 96 4.20 5.95 6.59
C LEU A 96 3.23 6.74 5.69
N SER A 97 2.07 6.18 5.41
CA SER A 97 0.97 6.87 4.74
C SER A 97 0.37 7.93 5.66
N LEU A 98 0.25 9.16 5.17
CA LEU A 98 -0.45 10.25 5.88
C LEU A 98 -1.98 10.16 5.69
N THR A 99 -2.46 9.31 4.78
CA THR A 99 -3.90 9.08 4.54
C THR A 99 -4.52 8.20 5.62
N ASP A 100 -3.89 7.08 5.95
CA ASP A 100 -4.47 6.06 6.84
C ASP A 100 -3.51 5.58 7.94
N LEU A 101 -2.32 6.17 8.04
CA LEU A 101 -1.30 5.86 9.04
C LEU A 101 -0.77 4.41 8.96
N SER A 102 -0.99 3.74 7.83
CA SER A 102 -0.37 2.46 7.51
C SER A 102 1.11 2.65 7.16
N VAL A 103 1.95 1.66 7.46
CA VAL A 103 3.37 1.68 7.08
C VAL A 103 3.61 0.61 6.04
N TRP A 104 4.21 1.00 4.92
CA TRP A 104 4.59 0.10 3.84
C TRP A 104 6.10 -0.11 3.84
N CYS A 105 6.52 -1.36 3.72
CA CYS A 105 7.90 -1.74 3.47
C CYS A 105 8.05 -2.15 2.01
N TYR A 106 8.82 -1.38 1.24
CA TYR A 106 8.99 -1.61 -0.19
C TYR A 106 9.68 -2.95 -0.49
N PRO A 107 10.81 -3.34 0.15
CA PRO A 107 11.45 -4.61 -0.14
C PRO A 107 10.62 -5.85 0.27
N CYS A 108 9.76 -5.71 1.28
CA CYS A 108 8.89 -6.81 1.72
C CYS A 108 7.55 -6.87 0.97
N GLU A 109 7.25 -5.87 0.14
CA GLU A 109 5.96 -5.70 -0.53
C GLU A 109 4.76 -5.91 0.40
N SER A 110 4.87 -5.42 1.64
CA SER A 110 3.86 -5.65 2.67
C SER A 110 3.74 -4.47 3.63
N TYR A 111 2.53 -4.34 4.19
CA TYR A 111 2.32 -3.51 5.37
C TYR A 111 3.07 -4.08 6.57
N VAL A 112 3.52 -3.19 7.45
CA VAL A 112 4.23 -3.55 8.69
C VAL A 112 3.59 -2.84 9.88
N HIS A 113 3.38 -3.59 10.96
CA HIS A 113 2.96 -3.07 12.25
C HIS A 113 3.91 -3.60 13.33
N HIS A 114 4.66 -2.72 13.97
CA HIS A 114 5.63 -3.06 15.02
C HIS A 114 5.74 -1.87 16.00
N GLU A 115 6.11 -2.13 17.25
CA GLU A 115 6.17 -1.13 18.33
C GLU A 115 7.08 0.07 18.00
N ILE A 116 8.22 -0.19 17.36
CA ILE A 116 9.16 0.85 16.88
C ILE A 116 8.51 1.89 15.94
N LEU A 117 7.38 1.55 15.29
CA LEU A 117 6.66 2.44 14.40
C LEU A 117 5.63 3.31 15.13
N ILE A 118 5.30 3.00 16.40
CA ILE A 118 4.30 3.72 17.19
C ILE A 118 4.63 5.20 17.34
N PRO A 119 5.88 5.64 17.63
CA PRO A 119 6.18 7.06 17.73
C PRO A 119 5.87 7.84 16.45
N ALA A 120 6.23 7.30 15.28
CA ALA A 120 5.93 7.93 14.00
C ALA A 120 4.43 7.97 13.69
N LYS A 121 3.72 6.86 13.95
CA LYS A 121 2.26 6.80 13.78
C LYS A 121 1.54 7.76 14.73
N SER A 122 1.97 7.85 15.99
CA SER A 122 1.38 8.73 16.98
C SER A 122 1.63 10.20 16.66
N ALA A 123 2.84 10.56 16.20
CA ALA A 123 3.13 11.92 15.73
C ALA A 123 2.24 12.32 14.54
N ALA A 124 2.09 11.43 13.55
CA ALA A 124 1.21 11.66 12.42
C ALA A 124 -0.27 11.73 12.83
N HIS A 125 -0.71 10.88 13.76
CA HIS A 125 -2.07 10.89 14.31
C HIS A 125 -2.37 12.20 15.05
N GLN A 126 -1.44 12.64 15.90
CA GLN A 126 -1.53 13.93 16.61
C GLN A 126 -1.61 15.10 15.64
N SER A 127 -0.77 15.12 14.59
CA SER A 127 -0.82 16.16 13.57
C SER A 127 -2.14 16.13 12.78
N LYS A 128 -2.68 14.95 12.49
CA LYS A 128 -3.88 14.79 11.66
C LYS A 128 -5.19 15.04 12.40
N PHE A 129 -5.28 14.59 13.64
CA PHE A 129 -6.53 14.54 14.40
C PHE A 129 -6.50 15.37 15.69
N GLY A 130 -5.35 15.94 16.06
CA GLY A 130 -5.20 16.73 17.28
C GLY A 130 -5.09 15.91 18.57
N VAL A 131 -4.99 14.59 18.48
CA VAL A 131 -4.86 13.66 19.62
C VAL A 131 -3.84 12.56 19.31
N PRO A 132 -3.14 11.98 20.30
CA PRO A 132 -2.20 10.89 20.04
C PRO A 132 -2.94 9.63 19.57
N LEU A 133 -2.19 8.67 19.03
CA LEU A 133 -2.76 7.36 18.70
C LEU A 133 -3.39 6.77 19.97
N PRO A 134 -4.65 6.27 19.93
CA PRO A 134 -5.22 5.57 21.08
C PRO A 134 -4.31 4.43 21.48
N GLU A 135 -4.07 4.26 22.79
CA GLU A 135 -3.36 3.09 23.31
C GLU A 135 -4.08 1.86 22.80
N GLN A 136 -3.46 1.12 21.87
CA GLN A 136 -4.03 -0.12 21.38
C GLN A 136 -4.09 -1.04 22.59
N GLY A 137 -5.30 -1.35 23.04
CA GLY A 137 -5.54 -2.17 24.23
C GLY A 137 -4.64 -3.39 24.19
N ILE A 138 -3.67 -3.44 25.10
CA ILE A 138 -3.01 -4.65 25.53
C ILE A 138 -4.15 -5.62 25.86
N GLY A 139 -4.25 -6.69 25.07
CA GLY A 139 -5.30 -7.68 25.22
C GLY A 139 -5.38 -8.16 26.67
N ILE A 140 -6.57 -8.05 27.24
CA ILE A 140 -7.05 -8.98 28.26
C ILE A 140 -7.37 -10.33 27.60
#